data_AF-A0A932T9A3-F1
#
_entry.id   AF-A0A932T9A3-F1
#
_cell.length_a   1.000
_cell.length_b   1.000
_cell.length_c   1.000
_cell.angle_alpha   90.00
_cell.angle_beta   90.00
_cell.angle_gamma   90.00
#
_symmetry.space_group_name_H-M   'P 1'
#
loop_
_entity.id
_entity.type
_entity.pdbx_description
1 polymer ?
#
loop_
_entity_poly.entity_id
_entity_poly.type
_entity_poly.pdbx_seq_one_letter_code
_entity_poly.pdbx_strand_id
1 'polypeptide(L)'
;MTLKEVYRKVLEQAQTIYPLSEAANITDWIFENVADVKRIDIIKTPNLELSKLIHQELDNYLHQLLLHKPIQYILGEAWFYNMKLQVNEHVLIPRPETEELVEAVINDHKEKTSLQIIDIGTGSGCIPIALEKHLPAATIHALDFSEPALSIAKDNSFEHNAEIDFIQLDFLDETTWKTLGMFDVIVSNPPYIPLHEKKGMNKNVTSYEPHSALFVPDEQPLLFLFSD
;
A
#
# COMPACT_ATOMS: atom_id res chain seq x y z
N MET A 1 8.32 32.85 -5.21
CA MET A 1 8.64 32.12 -6.46
C MET A 1 7.32 31.83 -7.14
N THR A 2 7.28 31.90 -8.46
CA THR A 2 6.08 31.57 -9.23
C THR A 2 5.82 30.06 -9.21
N LEU A 3 4.58 29.65 -9.42
CA LEU A 3 4.17 28.24 -9.46
C LEU A 3 5.08 27.40 -10.36
N LYS A 4 5.39 27.92 -11.56
CA LYS A 4 6.28 27.25 -12.52
C LYS A 4 7.70 27.07 -11.98
N GLU A 5 8.25 28.07 -11.30
CA GLU A 5 9.59 28.00 -10.70
C GLU A 5 9.64 27.00 -9.54
N VAL A 6 8.60 26.98 -8.69
CA VAL A 6 8.53 26.05 -7.55
C VAL A 6 8.39 24.61 -8.05
N TYR A 7 7.51 24.36 -9.02
CA TYR A 7 7.36 23.04 -9.61
C TYR A 7 8.66 22.54 -10.23
N ARG A 8 9.35 23.40 -10.99
CA ARG A 8 10.65 23.04 -11.60
C ARG A 8 11.68 22.69 -10.52
N LYS A 9 11.76 23.47 -9.43
CA LYS A 9 12.66 23.19 -8.29
C LYS A 9 12.36 21.81 -7.70
N VAL A 10 11.11 21.50 -7.37
CA VAL A 10 10.74 20.21 -6.76
C VAL A 10 11.06 19.05 -7.72
N LEU A 11 10.72 19.20 -9.00
CA LEU A 11 11.01 18.20 -10.04
C LEU A 11 12.52 17.96 -10.23
N GLU A 12 13.34 19.01 -10.25
CA GLU A 12 14.80 18.91 -10.32
C GLU A 12 15.37 18.17 -9.11
N GLN A 13 14.83 18.40 -7.92
CA GLN A 13 15.28 17.74 -6.69
C GLN A 13 14.84 16.28 -6.63
N ALA A 14 13.60 15.96 -7.01
CA ALA A 14 13.11 14.58 -7.10
C ALA A 14 13.92 13.75 -8.12
N GLN A 15 14.36 14.35 -9.23
CA GLN A 15 15.20 13.69 -10.23
C GLN A 15 16.58 13.27 -9.73
N THR A 16 17.03 13.77 -8.59
CA THR A 16 18.32 13.34 -8.00
C THR A 16 18.27 11.91 -7.48
N ILE A 17 17.07 11.38 -7.22
CA ILE A 17 16.84 10.06 -6.63
C ILE A 17 15.88 9.17 -7.44
N TYR A 18 15.13 9.74 -8.38
CA TYR A 18 14.21 9.01 -9.28
C TYR A 18 14.49 9.31 -10.76
N PRO A 19 14.22 8.36 -11.68
CA PRO A 19 14.16 8.64 -13.11
C PRO A 19 13.16 9.76 -13.43
N LEU A 20 13.38 10.49 -14.52
CA LEU A 20 12.57 11.66 -14.89
C LEU A 20 11.07 11.39 -14.92
N SER A 21 10.64 10.25 -15.47
CA SER A 21 9.22 9.90 -15.55
C SER A 21 8.57 9.74 -14.16
N GLU A 22 9.28 9.06 -13.25
CA GLU A 22 8.81 8.84 -11.88
C GLU A 22 8.86 10.13 -11.06
N ALA A 23 9.95 10.89 -11.16
CA ALA A 23 10.09 12.20 -10.53
C ALA A 23 8.97 13.16 -10.95
N ALA A 24 8.57 13.13 -12.23
CA ALA A 24 7.47 13.94 -12.74
C ALA A 24 6.13 13.56 -12.11
N ASN A 25 5.82 12.26 -12.04
CA ASN A 25 4.58 11.78 -11.40
C ASN A 25 4.55 12.11 -9.91
N ILE A 26 5.66 11.87 -9.19
CA ILE A 26 5.80 12.21 -7.78
C ILE A 26 5.60 13.71 -7.57
N THR A 27 6.18 14.55 -8.41
CA THR A 27 6.01 16.01 -8.32
C THR A 27 4.54 16.39 -8.53
N ASP A 28 3.87 15.80 -9.52
CA ASP A 28 2.45 16.04 -9.78
C ASP A 28 1.60 15.66 -8.54
N TRP A 29 1.84 14.50 -7.94
CA TRP A 29 1.12 14.06 -6.72
C TRP A 29 1.34 14.99 -5.52
N ILE A 30 2.58 15.46 -5.31
CA ILE A 30 2.89 16.40 -4.24
C ILE A 30 2.14 17.72 -4.42
N PHE A 31 2.11 18.25 -5.64
CA PHE A 31 1.43 19.52 -5.91
C PHE A 31 -0.09 19.40 -5.82
N GLU A 32 -0.66 18.28 -6.26
CA GLU A 32 -2.09 18.01 -6.13
C GLU A 32 -2.48 17.90 -4.65
N ASN A 33 -1.67 17.22 -3.83
CA ASN A 33 -1.95 17.07 -2.39
C ASN A 33 -1.77 18.38 -1.60
N VAL A 34 -0.63 19.07 -1.79
CA VAL A 34 -0.25 20.22 -0.95
C VAL A 34 -0.91 21.53 -1.41
N ALA A 35 -1.15 21.68 -2.71
CA ALA A 35 -1.57 22.95 -3.30
C ALA A 35 -2.87 22.88 -4.11
N ASP A 36 -3.49 21.70 -4.26
CA ASP A 36 -4.63 21.45 -5.17
C ASP A 36 -4.32 21.94 -6.61
N VAL A 37 -3.06 21.75 -7.03
CA VAL A 37 -2.56 22.18 -8.34
C VAL A 37 -2.31 20.96 -9.20
N LYS A 38 -2.90 20.94 -10.40
CA LYS A 38 -2.64 19.93 -11.42
C LYS A 38 -1.66 20.45 -12.46
N ARG A 39 -1.11 19.54 -13.25
CA ARG A 39 -0.17 19.87 -14.33
C ARG A 39 -0.69 20.92 -15.31
N ILE A 40 -2.00 20.94 -15.56
CA ILE A 40 -2.64 21.92 -16.44
C ILE A 40 -2.60 23.35 -15.86
N ASP A 41 -2.62 23.50 -14.53
CA ASP A 41 -2.62 24.80 -13.87
C ASP A 41 -1.23 25.45 -13.92
N ILE A 42 -0.18 24.64 -13.99
CA ILE A 42 1.19 25.11 -14.25
C ILE A 42 1.29 25.80 -15.62
N ILE A 43 0.51 25.34 -16.59
CA ILE A 43 0.45 25.93 -17.93
C ILE A 43 -0.47 27.15 -17.96
N LYS A 44 -1.64 27.08 -17.31
CA LYS A 44 -2.66 28.14 -17.32
C LYS A 44 -2.27 29.34 -16.46
N THR A 45 -1.68 29.10 -15.29
CA THR A 45 -1.35 30.12 -14.29
C THR A 45 0.11 29.98 -13.84
N PRO A 46 1.09 30.05 -14.75
CA PRO A 46 2.50 29.80 -14.43
C PRO A 46 3.07 30.79 -13.43
N ASN A 47 2.52 32.01 -13.40
CA ASN A 47 2.98 33.13 -12.57
C ASN A 47 2.23 33.23 -11.23
N LEU A 48 1.34 32.28 -10.91
CA LEU A 48 0.66 32.25 -9.62
C LEU A 48 1.70 32.19 -8.49
N GLU A 49 1.58 33.04 -7.48
CA GLU A 49 2.42 32.98 -6.30
C GLU A 49 1.78 32.04 -5.27
N LEU A 50 2.57 31.09 -4.76
CA LEU A 50 2.13 30.17 -3.71
C LEU A 50 2.31 30.82 -2.33
N SER A 51 1.42 30.45 -1.41
CA SER A 51 1.50 30.93 -0.03
C SER A 51 2.75 30.40 0.67
N LYS A 52 3.23 31.11 1.69
CA LYS A 52 4.38 30.65 2.51
C LYS A 52 4.13 29.28 3.15
N LEU A 53 2.87 28.99 3.51
CA LEU A 53 2.50 27.70 4.09
C LEU A 53 2.68 26.57 3.07
N ILE A 54 2.18 26.75 1.84
CA ILE A 54 2.38 25.78 0.75
C ILE A 54 3.87 25.56 0.50
N HIS A 55 4.67 26.61 0.49
CA HIS A 55 6.12 26.49 0.36
C HIS A 55 6.75 25.62 1.46
N GLN A 56 6.34 25.80 2.71
CA GLN A 56 6.85 25.02 3.84
C GLN A 56 6.47 23.54 3.74
N GLU A 57 5.22 23.25 3.36
CA GLU A 57 4.76 21.89 3.14
C GLU A 57 5.51 21.21 1.99
N LEU A 58 5.69 21.90 0.84
CA LEU A 58 6.46 21.36 -0.28
C LEU A 58 7.92 21.04 0.10
N ASP A 59 8.58 21.92 0.87
CA ASP A 59 9.94 21.68 1.34
C ASP A 59 9.99 20.49 2.34
N ASN A 60 8.96 20.30 3.18
CA ASN A 60 8.85 19.14 4.08
C ASN A 60 8.68 17.82 3.32
N TYR A 61 7.81 17.79 2.31
CA TYR A 61 7.63 16.62 1.43
C TYR A 61 8.93 16.27 0.71
N LEU A 62 9.61 17.28 0.15
CA LEU A 62 10.87 17.09 -0.53
C LEU A 62 11.96 16.57 0.41
N HIS A 63 12.04 17.10 1.64
CA HIS A 63 12.98 16.63 2.63
C HIS A 63 12.77 15.13 2.95
N GLN A 64 11.53 14.69 3.15
CA GLN A 64 11.22 13.27 3.37
C GLN A 64 11.58 12.40 2.15
N LEU A 65 11.31 12.87 0.94
CA LEU A 65 11.71 12.16 -0.29
C LEU A 65 13.21 11.99 -0.40
N LEU A 66 13.99 13.05 -0.12
CA LEU A 66 15.45 13.01 -0.15
C LEU A 66 16.04 12.10 0.93
N LEU A 67 15.29 11.83 2.00
CA LEU A 67 15.58 10.79 2.99
C LEU A 67 15.16 9.39 2.52
N HIS A 68 14.77 9.22 1.26
CA HIS A 68 14.33 7.95 0.69
C HIS A 68 13.00 7.41 1.25
N LYS A 69 12.19 8.23 1.93
CA LYS A 69 10.85 7.79 2.38
C LYS A 69 9.95 7.59 1.15
N PRO A 70 9.23 6.45 1.02
CA PRO A 70 8.30 6.22 -0.07
C PRO A 70 7.24 7.32 -0.16
N ILE A 71 6.95 7.79 -1.37
CA ILE A 71 5.98 8.88 -1.59
C ILE A 71 4.60 8.53 -1.01
N GLN A 72 4.19 7.26 -1.07
CA GLN A 72 2.92 6.78 -0.53
C GLN A 72 2.83 7.00 0.99
N TYR A 73 3.90 6.79 1.75
CA TYR A 73 3.94 7.08 3.19
C TYR A 73 4.10 8.57 3.51
N ILE A 74 4.59 9.36 2.57
CA ILE A 74 4.61 10.82 2.73
C ILE A 74 3.19 11.37 2.53
N LEU A 75 2.48 10.88 1.51
CA LEU A 75 1.09 11.23 1.22
C LEU A 75 0.08 10.59 2.20
N GLY A 76 0.46 9.46 2.82
CA GLY A 76 -0.42 8.65 3.65
C GLY A 76 -1.39 7.78 2.85
N GLU A 77 -1.19 7.63 1.54
CA GLU A 77 -2.13 6.93 0.64
C GLU A 77 -1.42 6.18 -0.49
N ALA A 78 -2.05 5.09 -0.95
CA ALA A 78 -1.65 4.30 -2.10
C ALA A 78 -2.88 3.87 -2.90
N TRP A 79 -2.70 3.68 -4.22
CA TRP A 79 -3.75 3.18 -5.09
C TRP A 79 -3.65 1.66 -5.23
N PHE A 80 -4.78 0.98 -5.14
CA PHE A 80 -4.91 -0.45 -5.38
C PHE A 80 -6.30 -0.75 -5.93
N TYR A 81 -6.39 -1.44 -7.06
CA TYR A 81 -7.63 -1.89 -7.67
C TYR A 81 -8.67 -0.76 -7.82
N ASN A 82 -8.19 0.39 -8.32
CA ASN A 82 -8.95 1.65 -8.47
C ASN A 82 -9.52 2.24 -7.15
N MET A 83 -8.96 1.84 -6.02
CA MET A 83 -9.27 2.37 -4.69
C MET A 83 -8.07 3.12 -4.13
N LYS A 84 -8.33 4.16 -3.34
CA LYS A 84 -7.31 4.95 -2.67
C LYS A 84 -7.30 4.58 -1.19
N LEU A 85 -6.31 3.80 -0.79
CA LEU A 85 -6.17 3.24 0.54
C LEU A 85 -5.19 4.07 1.37
N GLN A 86 -5.50 4.26 2.65
CA GLN A 86 -4.57 4.79 3.62
C GLN A 86 -3.44 3.78 3.88
N VAL A 87 -2.21 4.28 3.95
CA VAL A 87 -1.01 3.48 4.25
C VAL A 87 -0.03 4.25 5.13
N ASN A 88 0.71 3.52 5.96
CA ASN A 88 1.78 4.05 6.80
C ASN A 88 2.86 2.98 7.02
N GLU A 89 3.84 3.26 7.88
CA GLU A 89 4.97 2.37 8.18
C GLU A 89 4.58 1.00 8.76
N HIS A 90 3.32 0.77 9.13
CA HIS A 90 2.86 -0.48 9.72
C HIS A 90 2.32 -1.50 8.70
N VAL A 91 2.13 -1.10 7.45
CA VAL A 91 1.56 -1.96 6.39
C VAL A 91 2.47 -1.96 5.16
N LEU A 92 2.45 -3.03 4.36
CA LEU A 92 3.12 -3.01 3.06
C LEU A 92 2.37 -2.05 2.11
N ILE A 93 3.11 -1.28 1.30
CA ILE A 93 2.49 -0.52 0.21
C ILE A 93 1.92 -1.54 -0.80
N PRO A 94 0.61 -1.50 -1.12
CA PRO A 94 0.00 -2.42 -2.08
C PRO A 94 0.79 -2.46 -3.40
N ARG A 95 1.01 -3.66 -3.92
CA ARG A 95 1.80 -3.88 -5.14
C ARG A 95 0.88 -4.11 -6.34
N PRO A 96 1.19 -3.54 -7.52
CA PRO A 96 0.38 -3.76 -8.72
C PRO A 96 0.21 -5.24 -9.08
N GLU A 97 1.23 -6.07 -8.85
CA GLU A 97 1.19 -7.50 -9.11
C GLU A 97 0.16 -8.22 -8.24
N THR A 98 -0.14 -7.69 -7.04
CA THR A 98 -1.19 -8.21 -6.15
C THR A 98 -2.60 -8.00 -6.74
N GLU A 99 -2.79 -7.05 -7.66
CA GLU A 99 -4.07 -6.89 -8.37
C GLU A 99 -4.37 -8.10 -9.27
N GLU A 100 -3.35 -8.73 -9.85
CA GLU A 100 -3.53 -9.94 -10.67
C GLU A 100 -4.03 -11.13 -9.84
N LEU A 101 -3.58 -11.24 -8.58
CA LEU A 101 -4.06 -12.24 -7.62
C LEU A 101 -5.55 -12.03 -7.32
N VAL A 102 -5.95 -10.79 -7.03
CA VAL A 102 -7.35 -10.44 -6.76
C VAL A 102 -8.22 -10.73 -7.98
N GLU A 103 -7.77 -10.35 -9.18
CA GLU A 103 -8.47 -10.59 -10.44
C GLU A 103 -8.68 -12.08 -10.70
N ALA A 104 -7.67 -12.93 -10.41
CA ALA A 104 -7.79 -14.37 -10.56
C ALA A 104 -8.88 -14.95 -9.64
N VAL A 105 -8.89 -14.55 -8.36
CA VAL A 105 -9.90 -15.00 -7.38
C VAL A 105 -11.30 -14.56 -7.81
N ILE A 106 -11.47 -13.31 -8.25
CA ILE A 106 -12.77 -12.81 -8.74
C ILE A 106 -13.25 -13.65 -9.93
N ASN A 107 -12.39 -13.91 -10.92
CA ASN A 107 -12.78 -14.62 -12.13
C ASN A 107 -13.19 -16.08 -11.88
N ASP A 108 -12.52 -16.76 -10.95
CA ASP A 108 -12.81 -18.15 -10.60
C ASP A 108 -14.11 -18.30 -9.78
N HIS A 109 -14.58 -17.20 -9.17
CA HIS A 109 -15.62 -17.23 -8.15
C HIS A 109 -16.83 -16.31 -8.39
N LYS A 110 -16.84 -15.47 -9.45
CA LYS A 110 -17.90 -14.48 -9.72
C LYS A 110 -19.33 -15.03 -9.82
N GLU A 111 -19.50 -16.29 -10.21
CA GLU A 111 -20.82 -16.92 -10.35
C GLU A 111 -21.26 -17.69 -9.08
N LYS A 112 -20.38 -17.79 -8.07
CA LYS A 112 -20.67 -18.52 -6.84
C LYS A 112 -21.35 -17.59 -5.83
N THR A 113 -22.33 -18.15 -5.12
CA THR A 113 -23.01 -17.49 -4.01
C THR A 113 -22.57 -18.11 -2.69
N SER A 114 -22.44 -17.31 -1.62
CA SER A 114 -22.13 -17.77 -0.26
C SER A 114 -20.73 -18.39 -0.09
N LEU A 115 -19.71 -17.70 -0.60
CA LEU A 115 -18.31 -18.07 -0.37
C LEU A 115 -17.79 -17.55 0.97
N GLN A 116 -17.05 -18.37 1.70
CA GLN A 116 -16.23 -17.94 2.82
C GLN A 116 -14.79 -17.75 2.33
N ILE A 117 -14.30 -16.50 2.35
CA ILE A 117 -12.94 -16.17 1.90
C ILE A 117 -12.16 -15.60 3.10
N ILE A 118 -10.91 -16.02 3.25
CA ILE A 118 -9.98 -15.41 4.21
C ILE A 118 -8.72 -14.91 3.50
N ASP A 119 -8.31 -13.69 3.83
CA ASP A 119 -7.02 -13.11 3.50
C ASP A 119 -6.07 -13.20 4.70
N ILE A 120 -4.89 -13.83 4.52
CA ILE A 120 -3.88 -14.01 5.56
C ILE A 120 -2.75 -13.02 5.36
N GLY A 121 -2.45 -12.21 6.40
CA GLY A 121 -1.45 -11.14 6.34
C GLY A 121 -2.00 -9.90 5.64
N THR A 122 -3.18 -9.44 6.06
CA THR A 122 -3.97 -8.47 5.29
C THR A 122 -3.33 -7.09 5.12
N GLY A 123 -2.43 -6.71 6.03
CA GLY A 123 -1.72 -5.43 5.95
C GLY A 123 -2.70 -4.25 5.89
N SER A 124 -2.73 -3.56 4.75
CA SER A 124 -3.62 -2.40 4.52
C SER A 124 -5.09 -2.76 4.24
N GLY A 125 -5.43 -4.06 4.16
CA GLY A 125 -6.76 -4.53 3.77
C GLY A 125 -7.01 -4.50 2.26
N CYS A 126 -5.98 -4.26 1.44
CA CYS A 126 -6.13 -4.03 0.00
C CYS A 126 -6.81 -5.20 -0.75
N ILE A 127 -6.40 -6.44 -0.45
CA ILE A 127 -6.98 -7.66 -1.03
C ILE A 127 -8.46 -7.84 -0.61
N PRO A 128 -8.81 -7.93 0.69
CA PRO A 128 -10.18 -8.27 1.08
C PRO A 128 -11.17 -7.16 0.74
N ILE A 129 -10.78 -5.88 0.77
CA ILE A 129 -11.65 -4.78 0.32
C ILE A 129 -11.93 -4.89 -1.18
N ALA A 130 -10.92 -5.24 -1.99
CA ALA A 130 -11.12 -5.42 -3.43
C ALA A 130 -12.03 -6.63 -3.71
N LEU A 131 -11.84 -7.75 -2.99
CA LEU A 131 -12.67 -8.94 -3.11
C LEU A 131 -14.12 -8.68 -2.70
N GLU A 132 -14.36 -8.03 -1.56
CA GLU A 132 -15.72 -7.73 -1.06
C GLU A 132 -16.53 -6.93 -2.09
N LYS A 133 -15.92 -5.89 -2.67
CA LYS A 133 -16.57 -5.04 -3.67
C LYS A 133 -16.94 -5.75 -4.97
N HIS A 134 -16.21 -6.80 -5.33
CA HIS A 134 -16.41 -7.52 -6.59
C HIS A 134 -17.10 -8.87 -6.41
N LEU A 135 -17.16 -9.37 -5.18
CA LEU A 135 -17.85 -10.59 -4.77
C LEU A 135 -18.81 -10.28 -3.60
N PRO A 136 -19.84 -9.43 -3.78
CA PRO A 136 -20.71 -8.97 -2.69
C PRO A 136 -21.57 -10.07 -2.04
N ALA A 137 -21.57 -11.28 -2.62
CA ALA A 137 -22.24 -12.46 -2.05
C ALA A 137 -21.30 -13.35 -1.22
N ALA A 138 -20.02 -12.98 -1.10
CA ALA A 138 -19.03 -13.66 -0.26
C ALA A 138 -18.96 -13.01 1.12
N THR A 139 -18.67 -13.81 2.14
CA THR A 139 -18.25 -13.33 3.46
C THR A 139 -16.74 -13.29 3.48
N ILE A 140 -16.18 -12.10 3.68
CA ILE A 140 -14.74 -11.87 3.64
C ILE A 140 -14.20 -11.72 5.06
N HIS A 141 -13.15 -12.48 5.35
CA HIS A 141 -12.38 -12.39 6.59
C HIS A 141 -10.97 -11.90 6.26
N ALA A 142 -10.38 -11.12 7.17
CA ALA A 142 -9.04 -10.58 7.02
C ALA A 142 -8.25 -10.79 8.32
N LEU A 143 -7.11 -11.45 8.19
CA LEU A 143 -6.27 -11.86 9.30
C LEU A 143 -4.92 -11.14 9.25
N ASP A 144 -4.48 -10.61 10.38
CA ASP A 144 -3.10 -10.15 10.56
C ASP A 144 -2.68 -10.35 12.02
N PHE A 145 -1.39 -10.54 12.25
CA PHE A 145 -0.85 -10.62 13.62
C PHE A 145 -0.66 -9.21 14.22
N SER A 146 -0.48 -8.21 13.34
CA SER A 146 -0.18 -6.82 13.68
C SER A 146 -1.46 -6.03 13.93
N GLU A 147 -1.73 -5.67 15.19
CA GLU A 147 -2.85 -4.79 15.53
C GLU A 147 -2.78 -3.42 14.83
N PRO A 148 -1.60 -2.77 14.70
CA PRO A 148 -1.48 -1.55 13.90
C PRO A 148 -1.88 -1.73 12.43
N ALA A 149 -1.56 -2.89 11.82
CA ALA A 149 -1.99 -3.18 10.45
C ALA A 149 -3.51 -3.36 10.37
N LEU A 150 -4.10 -4.13 11.30
CA LEU A 150 -5.55 -4.28 11.38
C LEU A 150 -6.29 -2.97 11.59
N SER A 151 -5.71 -2.02 12.35
CA SER A 151 -6.30 -0.69 12.49
C SER A 151 -6.42 0.01 11.13
N ILE A 152 -5.34 0.00 10.34
CA ILE A 152 -5.34 0.60 8.99
C ILE A 152 -6.30 -0.14 8.05
N ALA A 153 -6.33 -1.47 8.10
CA ALA A 153 -7.27 -2.26 7.30
C ALA A 153 -8.73 -1.95 7.64
N LYS A 154 -9.07 -1.80 8.92
CA LYS A 154 -10.40 -1.42 9.39
C LYS A 154 -10.79 -0.02 8.93
N ASP A 155 -9.88 0.95 9.05
CA ASP A 155 -10.10 2.33 8.59
C ASP A 155 -10.35 2.36 7.08
N ASN A 156 -9.54 1.64 6.31
CA ASN A 156 -9.74 1.50 4.86
C ASN A 156 -11.06 0.80 4.50
N SER A 157 -11.43 -0.25 5.23
CA SER A 157 -12.70 -0.97 5.04
C SER A 157 -13.88 -0.03 5.25
N PHE A 158 -13.83 0.79 6.31
CA PHE A 158 -14.83 1.78 6.63
C PHE A 158 -14.95 2.86 5.53
N GLU A 159 -13.83 3.47 5.12
CA GLU A 159 -13.80 4.49 4.06
C GLU A 159 -14.33 3.96 2.72
N HIS A 160 -14.19 2.66 2.48
CA HIS A 160 -14.62 2.00 1.25
C HIS A 160 -15.97 1.29 1.33
N ASN A 161 -16.66 1.36 2.48
CA ASN A 161 -17.92 0.66 2.74
C ASN A 161 -17.85 -0.84 2.44
N ALA A 162 -16.73 -1.48 2.79
CA ALA A 162 -16.56 -2.91 2.67
C ALA A 162 -16.85 -3.59 4.01
N GLU A 163 -17.65 -4.66 4.00
CA GLU A 163 -17.94 -5.46 5.19
C GLU A 163 -16.96 -6.63 5.31
N ILE A 164 -16.03 -6.54 6.28
CA ILE A 164 -14.96 -7.52 6.48
C ILE A 164 -14.87 -7.91 7.96
N ASP A 165 -14.76 -9.21 8.22
CA ASP A 165 -14.53 -9.76 9.55
C ASP A 165 -13.02 -9.83 9.85
N PHE A 166 -12.55 -8.93 10.73
CA PHE A 166 -11.13 -8.82 11.07
C PHE A 166 -10.74 -9.73 12.24
N ILE A 167 -9.64 -10.47 12.07
CA ILE A 167 -9.12 -11.43 13.04
C ILE A 167 -7.66 -11.08 13.38
N GLN A 168 -7.38 -10.83 14.65
CA GLN A 168 -6.00 -10.72 15.13
C GLN A 168 -5.46 -12.09 15.52
N LEU A 169 -4.54 -12.63 14.73
CA LEU A 169 -3.97 -13.96 14.94
C LEU A 169 -2.60 -14.07 14.26
N ASP A 170 -1.65 -14.73 14.91
CA ASP A 170 -0.38 -15.14 14.28
C ASP A 170 -0.58 -16.44 13.53
N PHE A 171 -0.56 -16.38 12.19
CA PHE A 171 -0.80 -17.55 11.35
C PHE A 171 0.27 -18.64 11.52
N LEU A 172 1.47 -18.30 11.99
CA LEU A 172 2.52 -19.28 12.26
C LEU A 172 2.29 -20.07 13.55
N ASP A 173 1.40 -19.62 14.44
CA ASP A 173 0.98 -20.39 15.61
C ASP A 173 -0.18 -21.33 15.24
N GLU A 174 0.17 -22.52 14.74
CA GLU A 174 -0.79 -23.56 14.35
C GLU A 174 -1.78 -23.95 15.45
N THR A 175 -1.43 -23.74 16.72
CA THR A 175 -2.31 -24.08 17.85
C THR A 175 -3.59 -23.23 17.87
N THR A 176 -3.56 -22.09 17.19
CA THR A 176 -4.68 -21.15 17.06
C THR A 176 -5.58 -21.48 15.87
N TRP A 177 -5.15 -22.31 14.91
CA TRP A 177 -5.91 -22.59 13.69
C TRP A 177 -7.27 -23.23 13.96
N LYS A 178 -7.41 -23.98 15.06
CA LYS A 178 -8.70 -24.52 15.52
C LYS A 178 -9.74 -23.44 15.85
N THR A 179 -9.33 -22.19 16.01
CA THR A 179 -10.22 -21.04 16.22
C THR A 179 -10.69 -20.41 14.92
N LEU A 180 -10.02 -20.72 13.80
CA LEU A 180 -10.42 -20.33 12.46
C LEU A 180 -11.56 -21.23 11.96
N GLY A 181 -12.44 -20.65 11.14
CA GLY A 181 -13.51 -21.38 10.47
C GLY A 181 -13.02 -22.19 9.27
N MET A 182 -13.97 -22.79 8.56
CA MET A 182 -13.70 -23.35 7.23
C MET A 182 -13.88 -22.25 6.18
N PHE A 183 -12.94 -22.19 5.24
CA PHE A 183 -12.96 -21.24 4.13
C PHE A 183 -12.95 -21.99 2.80
N ASP A 184 -13.71 -21.49 1.84
CA ASP A 184 -13.72 -21.99 0.45
C ASP A 184 -12.51 -21.50 -0.32
N VAL A 185 -12.00 -20.31 0.04
CA VAL A 185 -10.84 -19.66 -0.57
C VAL A 185 -9.95 -19.09 0.52
N ILE A 186 -8.66 -19.41 0.45
CA ILE A 186 -7.62 -18.80 1.26
C ILE A 186 -6.72 -18.01 0.31
N VAL A 187 -6.58 -16.73 0.56
CA VAL A 187 -5.73 -15.81 -0.20
C VAL A 187 -4.66 -15.28 0.74
N SER A 188 -3.45 -15.06 0.21
CA SER A 188 -2.38 -14.42 0.98
C SER A 188 -1.35 -13.83 0.03
N ASN A 189 -0.78 -12.69 0.42
CA ASN A 189 0.47 -12.18 -0.13
C ASN A 189 1.51 -12.13 1.01
N PRO A 190 2.04 -13.29 1.45
CA PRO A 190 2.89 -13.37 2.62
C PRO A 190 4.28 -12.78 2.32
N PRO A 191 5.10 -12.48 3.33
CA PRO A 191 6.52 -12.20 3.11
C PRO A 191 7.21 -13.43 2.51
N TYR A 192 8.06 -13.22 1.51
CA TYR A 192 8.76 -14.31 0.80
C TYR A 192 10.23 -13.97 0.48
N ILE A 193 10.73 -12.81 0.90
CA ILE A 193 12.08 -12.37 0.53
C ILE A 193 13.08 -12.85 1.60
N PRO A 194 14.09 -13.67 1.27
CA PRO A 194 15.14 -14.02 2.20
C PRO A 194 15.92 -12.80 2.70
N LEU A 195 16.32 -12.79 3.97
CA LEU A 195 17.07 -11.68 4.59
C LEU A 195 18.37 -11.31 3.84
N HIS A 196 19.07 -12.29 3.25
CA HIS A 196 20.30 -12.02 2.51
C HIS A 196 20.08 -11.17 1.25
N GLU A 197 18.88 -11.22 0.65
CA GLU A 197 18.52 -10.46 -0.55
C GLU A 197 18.32 -8.96 -0.26
N LYS A 198 18.14 -8.59 1.01
CA LYS A 198 17.99 -7.19 1.45
C LYS A 198 19.09 -6.26 0.94
N LYS A 199 20.31 -6.76 0.73
CA LYS A 199 21.46 -5.97 0.23
C LYS A 199 21.27 -5.46 -1.20
N GLY A 200 20.48 -6.15 -2.02
CA GLY A 200 20.22 -5.78 -3.42
C GLY A 200 19.00 -4.88 -3.61
N MET A 201 18.22 -4.67 -2.54
CA MET A 201 16.94 -3.96 -2.61
C MET A 201 17.10 -2.45 -2.46
N ASN A 202 16.13 -1.70 -2.99
CA ASN A 202 16.09 -0.25 -2.87
C ASN A 202 15.95 0.17 -1.37
N LYS A 203 16.64 1.25 -0.99
CA LYS A 203 16.59 1.81 0.37
C LYS A 203 15.17 2.21 0.77
N ASN A 204 14.37 2.71 -0.17
CA ASN A 204 13.00 3.13 0.08
C ASN A 204 12.14 1.98 0.63
N VAL A 205 12.41 0.75 0.18
CA VAL A 205 11.71 -0.46 0.63
C VAL A 205 12.30 -0.94 1.96
N THR A 206 13.61 -1.17 1.99
CA THR A 206 14.28 -1.82 3.13
C THR A 206 14.33 -0.98 4.41
N SER A 207 14.20 0.35 4.29
CA SER A 207 14.36 1.28 5.42
C SER A 207 13.03 1.76 6.00
N TYR A 208 11.91 1.62 5.28
CA TYR A 208 10.63 2.20 5.68
C TYR A 208 9.47 1.21 5.73
N GLU A 209 9.44 0.22 4.86
CA GLU A 209 8.36 -0.77 4.88
C GLU A 209 8.61 -1.81 5.98
N PRO A 210 7.54 -2.34 6.62
CA PRO A 210 7.69 -3.23 7.76
C PRO A 210 8.43 -4.50 7.36
N HIS A 211 9.53 -4.82 8.06
CA HIS A 211 10.35 -5.98 7.72
C HIS A 211 9.58 -7.30 7.83
N SER A 212 8.61 -7.37 8.75
CA SER A 212 7.70 -8.51 8.90
C SER A 212 6.80 -8.76 7.70
N ALA A 213 6.54 -7.75 6.86
CA ALA A 213 5.75 -7.90 5.62
C ALA A 213 6.62 -8.14 4.38
N LEU A 214 7.95 -8.13 4.52
CA LEU A 214 8.90 -8.33 3.42
C LEU A 214 9.68 -9.62 3.56
N PHE A 215 10.23 -9.87 4.75
CA PHE A 215 11.32 -10.82 4.92
C PHE A 215 10.96 -12.10 5.65
N VAL A 216 11.62 -13.18 5.24
CA VAL A 216 11.63 -14.49 5.91
C VAL A 216 13.07 -14.86 6.30
N PRO A 217 13.26 -15.72 7.32
CA PRO A 217 14.58 -16.25 7.66
C PRO A 217 15.23 -16.95 6.45
N ASP A 218 16.55 -16.78 6.28
CA ASP A 218 17.28 -17.37 5.15
C ASP A 218 17.20 -18.91 5.14
N GLU A 219 17.05 -19.52 6.31
CA GLU A 219 16.92 -20.97 6.49
C GLU A 219 15.50 -21.49 6.18
N GLN A 220 14.50 -20.60 6.15
CA GLN A 220 13.09 -20.95 5.92
C GLN A 220 12.47 -20.03 4.86
N PRO A 221 12.97 -20.06 3.60
CA PRO A 221 12.49 -19.19 2.53
C PRO A 221 11.02 -19.46 2.14
N LEU A 222 10.48 -20.59 2.57
CA LEU A 222 9.12 -21.05 2.27
C LEU A 222 8.25 -21.13 3.53
N LEU A 223 8.62 -20.42 4.60
CA LEU A 223 7.97 -20.44 5.92
C LEU A 223 6.43 -20.34 5.86
N PHE A 224 5.91 -19.54 4.95
CA PHE A 224 4.47 -19.32 4.78
C PHE A 224 3.83 -20.17 3.66
N LEU A 225 4.61 -20.98 2.93
CA LEU A 225 4.16 -21.70 1.73
C LEU A 225 4.07 -23.22 1.93
N PHE A 226 4.86 -23.79 2.84
CA PHE A 226 4.82 -25.22 3.18
C PHE A 226 4.89 -25.39 4.69
N SER A 227 4.04 -26.27 5.23
CA SER A 227 4.21 -26.86 6.56
C SER A 227 4.88 -28.23 6.41
N ASP A 228 5.81 -28.57 7.32
CA ASP A 228 6.48 -29.88 7.37
C ASP A 228 5.53 -31.04 7.76
#